data_AF-A0A0P9DMP6-F1
#
_entry.id   AF-A0A0P9DMP6-F1
#
_cell.length_a   1.000
_cell.length_b   1.000
_cell.length_c   1.000
_cell.angle_alpha   90.00
_cell.angle_beta   90.00
_cell.angle_gamma   90.00
#
_symmetry.space_group_name_H-M   'P 1'
#
loop_
_entity.id
_entity.type
_entity.pdbx_description
1 polymer ?
#
loop_
_entity_poly.entity_id
_entity_poly.type
_entity_poly.pdbx_seq_one_letter_code
_entity_poly.pdbx_strand_id
1 'polypeptide(L)'
;MFLHLCRDCDAPPLAQDDRRPLDGYFPAGQTTDWKVKDPVHDERSLALPANLPPGRYTLLLGVYPAGDPAESARLPVQSDAPARGGTRLVLGEVAIGQ
;
A
#
# COMPACT_ATOMS: atom_id res chain seq x y z
N MET A 1 -0.86 -0.59 -7.34
CA MET A 1 -0.89 -0.12 -5.94
C MET A 1 0.11 -0.97 -5.19
N PHE A 2 0.65 -0.46 -4.11
CA PHE A 2 1.61 -1.21 -3.31
C PHE A 2 1.23 -1.21 -1.84
N LEU A 3 1.58 -2.31 -1.18
CA LEU A 3 1.70 -2.38 0.26
C LEU A 3 3.18 -2.45 0.62
N HIS A 4 3.60 -1.64 1.59
CA HIS A 4 4.94 -1.68 2.16
C HIS A 4 4.86 -1.94 3.65
N LEU A 5 5.63 -2.91 4.14
CA LEU A 5 5.90 -3.09 5.56
C LEU A 5 7.29 -2.55 5.88
N CYS A 6 7.37 -1.64 6.85
CA CYS A 6 8.62 -1.00 7.25
C CYS A 6 8.76 -0.90 8.77
N ARG A 7 10.00 -0.83 9.22
CA ARG A 7 10.36 -0.41 10.59
C ARG A 7 11.01 0.97 10.54
N ASP A 8 11.98 1.12 9.66
CA ASP A 8 12.40 2.40 9.12
C ASP A 8 11.77 2.56 7.74
N CYS A 9 10.92 3.57 7.55
CA CYS A 9 10.17 3.78 6.31
C CYS A 9 10.84 4.80 5.38
N ASP A 10 12.04 5.27 5.72
CA ASP A 10 12.92 6.00 4.83
C ASP A 10 13.92 5.06 4.13
N ALA A 11 14.02 3.81 4.59
CA ALA A 11 14.69 2.69 3.93
C ALA A 11 13.73 1.87 3.02
N PRO A 12 14.27 1.02 2.13
CA PRO A 12 13.45 0.06 1.37
C PRO A 12 12.57 -0.82 2.28
N PRO A 13 11.37 -1.21 1.82
CA PRO A 13 10.44 -2.00 2.64
C PRO A 13 10.99 -3.40 2.93
N LEU A 14 10.71 -3.90 4.13
CA LEU A 14 11.11 -5.24 4.58
C LEU A 14 10.23 -6.34 3.95
N ALA A 15 8.99 -6.01 3.61
CA ALA A 15 8.11 -6.82 2.80
C ALA A 15 7.25 -5.90 1.93
N GLN A 16 6.90 -6.35 0.73
CA GLN A 16 6.03 -5.59 -0.17
C GLN A 16 5.12 -6.47 -1.01
N ASP A 17 3.99 -5.90 -1.43
CA ASP A 17 3.12 -6.45 -2.46
C ASP A 17 2.73 -5.31 -3.41
N ASP A 18 3.31 -5.28 -4.61
CA ASP A 18 3.03 -4.28 -5.64
C ASP A 18 2.32 -4.95 -6.83
N ARG A 19 0.99 -4.82 -6.87
CA ARG A 19 0.16 -5.30 -7.98
C ARG A 19 -0.97 -4.32 -8.26
N ARG A 20 -1.67 -4.50 -9.38
CA ARG A 20 -2.86 -3.70 -9.68
C ARG A 20 -3.94 -3.92 -8.62
N PRO A 21 -4.79 -2.90 -8.33
CA PRO A 21 -5.98 -3.10 -7.52
C PRO A 21 -6.85 -4.22 -8.09
N LEU A 22 -7.37 -5.10 -7.22
CA LEU A 22 -8.14 -6.31 -7.57
C LEU A 22 -7.47 -7.17 -8.66
N ASP A 23 -6.13 -7.19 -8.69
CA ASP A 23 -5.33 -7.84 -9.74
C ASP A 23 -5.72 -7.41 -11.18
N GLY A 24 -6.31 -6.21 -11.32
CA GLY A 24 -6.77 -5.66 -12.60
C GLY A 24 -8.14 -6.16 -13.07
N TYR A 25 -8.95 -6.75 -12.19
CA TYR A 25 -10.30 -7.23 -12.53
C TYR A 25 -11.19 -6.11 -13.08
N PHE A 26 -11.74 -6.27 -14.27
CA PHE A 26 -12.56 -5.22 -14.89
C PHE A 26 -14.02 -5.24 -14.39
N PRO A 27 -14.66 -4.08 -14.12
CA PRO A 27 -14.10 -2.73 -14.15
C PRO A 27 -13.46 -2.30 -12.82
N ALA A 28 -13.74 -2.98 -11.70
CA ALA A 28 -13.40 -2.51 -10.36
C ALA A 28 -11.89 -2.29 -10.11
N GLY A 29 -11.00 -2.98 -10.80
CA GLY A 29 -9.55 -2.83 -10.75
C GLY A 29 -9.02 -1.67 -11.60
N GLN A 30 -9.86 -1.03 -12.41
CA GLN A 30 -9.55 0.22 -13.11
C GLN A 30 -9.86 1.41 -12.20
N THR A 31 -8.83 1.99 -11.59
CA THR A 31 -8.99 3.11 -10.65
C THR A 31 -9.62 4.35 -11.28
N THR A 32 -9.61 4.46 -12.61
CA THR A 32 -10.30 5.52 -13.36
C THR A 32 -11.83 5.40 -13.32
N ASP A 33 -12.37 4.21 -13.04
CA ASP A 33 -13.81 3.97 -12.94
C ASP A 33 -14.36 4.11 -11.51
N TRP A 34 -13.48 4.36 -10.54
CA TRP A 34 -13.86 4.50 -9.14
C TRP A 34 -14.71 5.74 -8.93
N LYS A 35 -15.79 5.58 -8.16
CA LYS A 35 -16.70 6.66 -7.83
C LYS A 35 -16.50 7.09 -6.38
N VAL A 36 -16.57 8.39 -6.15
CA VAL A 36 -16.53 8.95 -4.80
C VAL A 36 -17.69 8.36 -3.98
N LYS A 37 -17.38 7.88 -2.76
CA LYS A 37 -18.31 7.19 -1.84
C LYS A 37 -18.79 5.80 -2.29
N ASP A 38 -18.14 5.18 -3.28
CA ASP A 38 -18.39 3.80 -3.70
C ASP A 38 -17.17 2.93 -3.36
N PRO A 39 -17.14 2.27 -2.19
CA PRO A 39 -15.97 1.54 -1.75
C PRO A 39 -15.74 0.28 -2.59
N VAL A 40 -14.48 0.06 -2.99
CA VAL A 40 -14.04 -1.17 -3.65
C VAL A 40 -13.30 -2.04 -2.64
N HIS A 41 -13.70 -3.32 -2.54
CA HIS A 41 -13.05 -4.29 -1.66
C HIS A 41 -11.91 -5.00 -2.40
N ASP A 42 -10.69 -4.90 -1.90
CA ASP A 42 -9.50 -5.56 -2.44
C ASP A 42 -8.77 -6.31 -1.32
N GLU A 43 -8.62 -7.63 -1.46
CA GLU A 43 -7.96 -8.48 -0.47
C GLU A 43 -6.51 -8.71 -0.84
N ARG A 44 -5.61 -8.39 0.10
CA ARG A 44 -4.17 -8.44 -0.13
C ARG A 44 -3.50 -9.33 0.90
N SER A 45 -2.55 -10.12 0.44
CA SER A 45 -1.66 -10.92 1.27
C SER A 45 -0.25 -10.41 1.11
N LEU A 46 0.40 -10.11 2.23
CA LEU A 46 1.78 -9.67 2.27
C LEU A 46 2.67 -10.81 2.78
N ALA A 47 3.49 -11.38 1.92
CA ALA A 47 4.44 -12.41 2.30
C ALA A 47 5.55 -11.80 3.16
N LEU A 48 5.73 -12.33 4.38
CA LEU A 48 6.76 -11.88 5.31
C LEU A 48 8.03 -12.72 5.17
N PRO A 49 9.23 -12.13 5.21
CA PRO A 49 10.47 -12.90 5.29
C PRO A 49 10.47 -13.81 6.53
N ALA A 50 10.91 -15.06 6.38
CA ALA A 50 10.97 -16.02 7.50
C ALA A 50 11.93 -15.57 8.62
N ASN A 51 12.93 -14.75 8.28
CA ASN A 51 13.90 -14.17 9.21
C ASN A 51 13.51 -12.76 9.68
N LEU A 52 12.28 -12.31 9.43
CA LEU A 52 11.80 -11.01 9.88
C LEU A 52 11.81 -10.97 11.42
N PRO A 53 12.59 -10.07 12.06
CA PRO A 53 12.66 -10.05 13.52
C PRO A 53 11.30 -9.75 14.17
N PRO A 54 11.01 -10.26 15.38
CA PRO A 54 9.85 -9.81 16.13
C PRO A 54 9.86 -8.29 16.37
N GLY A 55 8.67 -7.70 16.51
CA GLY A 55 8.52 -6.29 16.84
C GLY A 55 7.32 -5.62 16.17
N ARG A 56 7.32 -4.29 16.24
CA ARG A 56 6.30 -3.42 15.64
C ARG A 56 6.77 -2.90 14.29
N TYR A 57 5.84 -2.86 13.35
CA TYR A 57 6.06 -2.44 11.98
C TYR A 57 4.91 -1.55 11.52
N THR A 58 5.20 -0.60 10.64
CA THR A 58 4.17 0.23 9.99
C THR A 58 3.79 -0.41 8.66
N LEU A 59 2.49 -0.55 8.43
CA LEU A 59 1.93 -0.94 7.13
C LEU A 59 1.51 0.33 6.38
N LEU A 60 2.00 0.46 5.15
CA LEU A 60 1.75 1.60 4.27
C LEU A 60 1.06 1.15 2.98
N LEU A 61 0.16 1.98 2.47
CA LEU A 61 -0.48 1.84 1.17
C LEU A 61 -0.05 3.00 0.26
N GLY A 62 0.20 2.71 -1.02
CA GLY A 62 0.25 3.75 -2.04
C GLY A 62 -0.35 3.28 -3.37
N VAL A 63 -0.71 4.26 -4.19
CA VAL A 63 -1.40 4.04 -5.46
C VAL A 63 -0.64 4.78 -6.56
N TYR A 64 -0.62 4.17 -7.75
CA TYR A 64 -0.07 4.76 -8.96
C TYR A 64 -1.21 5.11 -9.92
N PRO A 65 -1.04 6.10 -10.81
CA PRO A 65 -1.88 6.27 -11.98
C PRO A 65 -1.97 4.98 -12.78
N ALA A 66 -3.11 4.77 -13.46
CA ALA A 66 -3.24 3.65 -14.38
C ALA A 66 -2.21 3.78 -15.52
N GLY A 67 -1.40 2.73 -15.72
CA GLY A 67 -0.41 2.68 -16.80
C GLY A 67 0.97 3.26 -16.48
N ASP A 68 1.15 3.94 -15.34
CA ASP A 68 2.44 4.50 -14.92
C ASP A 68 2.80 4.09 -13.48
N PRO A 69 3.50 2.95 -13.29
CA PRO A 69 3.86 2.45 -11.96
C PRO A 69 5.17 3.06 -11.42
N ALA A 70 5.68 4.16 -11.99
CA ALA A 70 6.91 4.77 -11.51
C ALA A 70 6.75 5.36 -10.10
N GLU A 71 7.81 5.31 -9.29
CA GLU A 71 7.82 5.90 -7.93
C GLU A 71 7.51 7.40 -7.95
N SER A 72 8.04 8.13 -8.94
CA SER A 72 7.76 9.55 -9.13
C SER A 72 6.31 9.85 -9.53
N ALA A 73 5.58 8.85 -10.03
CA ALA A 73 4.20 8.98 -10.49
C ALA A 73 3.17 8.69 -9.37
N ARG A 74 3.60 8.22 -8.18
CA ARG A 74 2.69 7.88 -7.08
C ARG A 74 1.72 9.02 -6.78
N LEU A 75 0.45 8.65 -6.61
CA LEU A 75 -0.62 9.61 -6.36
C LEU A 75 -0.48 10.23 -4.96
N PRO A 76 -0.79 11.53 -4.80
CA PRO A 76 -0.82 12.17 -3.49
C PRO A 76 -1.96 11.61 -2.64
N VAL A 77 -1.72 11.51 -1.34
CA VAL A 77 -2.71 11.10 -0.35
C VAL A 77 -3.46 12.32 0.15
N GLN A 78 -4.79 12.28 0.08
CA GLN A 78 -5.69 13.23 0.72
C GLN A 78 -6.50 12.47 1.77
N SER A 79 -6.10 12.57 3.03
CA SER A 79 -6.72 11.86 4.15
C SER A 79 -6.44 12.59 5.45
N ASP A 80 -7.31 12.39 6.45
CA ASP A 80 -7.05 12.78 7.84
C ASP A 80 -6.07 11.83 8.54
N ALA A 81 -5.88 10.63 7.99
CA ALA A 81 -4.90 9.68 8.50
C ALA A 81 -3.47 10.09 8.11
N PRO A 82 -2.45 9.68 8.91
CA PRO A 82 -1.07 10.04 8.62
C PRO A 82 -0.60 9.55 7.25
N ALA A 83 0.16 10.40 6.56
CA ALA A 83 0.82 10.06 5.30
C ALA A 83 2.34 10.31 5.41
N ARG A 84 3.15 9.47 4.78
CA ARG A 84 4.61 9.63 4.70
C ARG A 84 5.04 10.07 3.30
N GLY A 85 5.78 11.18 3.23
CA GLY A 85 6.25 11.75 1.96
C GLY A 85 5.12 12.16 1.01
N GLY A 86 3.90 12.38 1.52
CA GLY A 86 2.74 12.82 0.76
C GLY A 86 2.06 11.76 -0.13
N THR A 87 2.68 10.60 -0.37
CA THR A 87 2.18 9.58 -1.32
C THR A 87 1.97 8.19 -0.72
N ARG A 88 2.28 8.01 0.57
CA ARG A 88 2.13 6.73 1.28
C ARG A 88 1.20 6.92 2.47
N LEU A 89 0.01 6.35 2.41
CA LEU A 89 -0.98 6.36 3.49
C LEU A 89 -0.56 5.35 4.56
N VAL A 90 -0.59 5.74 5.83
CA VAL A 90 -0.39 4.81 6.95
C VAL A 90 -1.69 4.06 7.23
N LEU A 91 -1.68 2.73 7.04
CA LEU A 91 -2.83 1.88 7.38
C LEU A 91 -2.88 1.51 8.85
N GLY A 92 -1.71 1.43 9.51
CA GLY A 92 -1.60 1.13 10.94
C GLY A 92 -0.30 0.45 11.31
N GLU A 93 -0.21 0.02 12.56
CA GLU A 93 0.89 -0.80 13.08
C GLU A 93 0.53 -2.28 13.12
N VAL A 94 1.50 -3.13 12.82
CA VAL A 94 1.41 -4.59 12.91
C VAL A 94 2.47 -5.09 13.88
N ALA A 95 2.07 -5.92 14.85
CA ALA A 95 2.97 -6.62 15.75
C ALA A 95 3.23 -8.04 15.23
N ILE A 96 4.50 -8.43 15.14
CA ILE A 96 4.94 -9.73 14.63
C ILE A 96 5.75 -10.44 15.70
N GLY A 97 5.47 -11.74 15.90
CA GLY A 97 6.20 -12.59 16.86
C GLY A 97 5.97 -12.21 18.32
N GLN A 98 4.77 -11.72 18.65
CA GLN A 98 4.32 -11.54 20.03
C GLN A 98 3.60 -12.80 20.51
#